data_AF-A0A1E4TUN5-F1
#
_entry.id   AF-A0A1E4TUN5-F1
#
_cell.length_a   1.000
_cell.length_b   1.000
_cell.length_c   1.000
_cell.angle_alpha   90.00
_cell.angle_beta   90.00
_cell.angle_gamma   90.00
#
_symmetry.space_group_name_H-M   'P 1'
#
loop_
_entity.id
_entity.type
_entity.pdbx_description
1 polymer ?
#
loop_
_entity_poly.entity_id
_entity_poly.type
_entity_poly.pdbx_seq_one_letter_code
_entity_poly.pdbx_strand_id
1 'polypeptide(L)'
;MFSEKTVQKSRRLQVALGVFGVFVVYFLFFRSSSDSLLSSSSSSSLKDSYSNEELNEILKGDTYSDQNEFEIKRVELSNINLVKPFMHPNTLELINFVNKGQVLINQDKIRLVSDKPNQIGSIFSKNPISKSQTSSFELELEFSMNGKAVRNGLYGDGLALWLTENPLNLDGEVFGASNFFKGLGLFIDSYRNSNDKSTRSRAFPYVSLQVNDGKIFYNRDNDGADTELAGCSVDGLYNARGGLSKLRLIYIRETGYLSVDFDIRNTGSWKNCFTIHDSIILPENPYIGLSAQTGELSHNVDIFNIATYGLFDENMNTIKSLEQIGSNLEKLYGKEEETNGQIQGKTDSDDNNIEDEDDTEEQEEDDQSTISRNRRSRRPLENEKKYGRHGNFFGWVWHLIKTFFLIILCLIVLYIISIIVRAQLEKRRLRNKNYYKRGGGALVI
;
A
#
# COMPACT_ATOMS: atom_id res chain seq x y z
N MET A 1 -69.19 17.03 -15.40
CA MET A 1 -68.31 17.79 -14.49
C MET A 1 -67.41 16.81 -13.75
N PHE A 2 -66.41 16.26 -14.44
CA PHE A 2 -65.36 15.42 -13.85
C PHE A 2 -64.02 15.85 -14.49
N SER A 3 -63.40 16.80 -13.79
CA SER A 3 -61.96 17.00 -13.62
C SER A 3 -61.04 17.17 -14.86
N GLU A 4 -61.07 18.37 -15.44
CA GLU A 4 -59.90 18.96 -16.14
C GLU A 4 -58.68 19.12 -15.21
N LYS A 5 -58.92 19.19 -13.89
CA LYS A 5 -57.87 19.34 -12.87
C LYS A 5 -56.99 18.09 -12.70
N THR A 6 -57.48 16.88 -13.00
CA THR A 6 -56.66 15.63 -12.87
C THR A 6 -55.72 15.44 -14.05
N VAL A 7 -56.12 15.83 -15.27
CA VAL A 7 -55.26 15.71 -16.47
C VAL A 7 -54.11 16.73 -16.44
N GLN A 8 -54.35 17.93 -15.92
CA GLN A 8 -53.29 18.94 -15.80
C GLN A 8 -52.28 18.60 -14.68
N LYS A 9 -52.71 17.88 -13.63
CA LYS A 9 -51.85 17.41 -12.54
C LYS A 9 -50.93 16.25 -12.96
N SER A 10 -51.40 15.35 -13.85
CA SER A 10 -50.57 14.25 -14.36
C SER A 10 -49.46 14.72 -15.31
N ARG A 11 -49.71 15.74 -16.14
CA ARG A 11 -48.68 16.35 -17.00
C ARG A 11 -47.57 17.03 -16.20
N ARG A 12 -47.90 17.71 -15.09
CA ARG A 12 -46.88 18.34 -14.22
C ARG A 12 -46.04 17.29 -13.49
N LEU A 13 -46.66 16.19 -13.06
CA LEU A 13 -45.96 15.09 -12.40
C LEU A 13 -45.05 14.31 -13.37
N GLN A 14 -45.50 14.08 -14.61
CA GLN A 14 -44.69 13.43 -15.64
C GLN A 14 -43.51 14.29 -16.09
N VAL A 15 -43.67 15.61 -16.18
CA VAL A 15 -42.55 16.53 -16.45
C VAL A 15 -41.60 16.59 -15.25
N ALA A 16 -42.10 16.59 -14.01
CA ALA A 16 -41.26 16.57 -12.82
C ALA A 16 -40.45 15.27 -12.70
N LEU A 17 -41.06 14.11 -12.98
CA LEU A 17 -40.37 12.82 -13.01
C LEU A 17 -39.37 12.72 -14.16
N GLY A 18 -39.66 13.30 -15.32
CA GLY A 18 -38.71 13.41 -16.44
C GLY A 18 -37.51 14.29 -16.11
N VAL A 19 -37.73 15.45 -15.48
CA VAL A 19 -36.65 16.34 -15.03
C VAL A 19 -35.83 15.68 -13.92
N PHE A 20 -36.46 14.98 -12.98
CA PHE A 20 -35.78 14.23 -11.93
C PHE A 20 -34.95 13.08 -12.51
N GLY A 21 -35.47 12.34 -13.49
CA GLY A 21 -34.72 11.29 -14.20
C GLY A 21 -33.50 11.83 -14.93
N VAL A 22 -33.60 12.99 -15.59
CA VAL A 22 -32.45 13.66 -16.23
C VAL A 22 -31.45 14.16 -15.19
N PHE A 23 -31.92 14.65 -14.04
CA PHE A 23 -31.06 15.11 -12.94
C PHE A 23 -30.29 13.95 -12.28
N VAL A 24 -30.93 12.79 -12.11
CA VAL A 24 -30.30 11.57 -11.58
C VAL A 24 -29.30 10.99 -12.58
N VAL A 25 -29.61 10.99 -13.88
CA VAL A 25 -28.65 10.57 -14.92
C VAL A 25 -27.48 11.54 -15.01
N TYR A 26 -27.71 12.84 -14.90
CA TYR A 26 -26.64 13.84 -14.79
C TYR A 26 -25.78 13.62 -13.54
N PHE A 27 -26.37 13.35 -12.38
CA PHE A 27 -25.62 13.13 -11.15
C PHE A 27 -24.84 11.80 -11.14
N LEU A 28 -25.37 10.74 -11.78
CA LEU A 28 -24.69 9.45 -11.88
C LEU A 28 -23.58 9.43 -12.96
N PHE A 29 -23.68 10.25 -14.01
CA PHE A 29 -22.67 10.30 -15.09
C PHE A 29 -21.71 11.49 -15.04
N PHE A 30 -22.12 12.63 -14.46
CA PHE A 30 -21.34 13.86 -14.37
C PHE A 30 -20.88 14.21 -12.95
N ARG A 31 -21.21 13.42 -11.91
CA ARG A 31 -20.47 13.49 -10.65
C ARG A 31 -19.14 12.73 -10.78
N SER A 32 -18.27 13.29 -11.60
CA SER A 32 -16.83 13.12 -11.52
C SER A 32 -16.20 14.41 -12.03
N SER A 33 -15.48 15.08 -11.14
CA SER A 33 -14.49 16.12 -11.42
C SER A 33 -15.05 17.49 -11.85
N SER A 34 -15.61 18.23 -10.89
CA SER A 34 -15.44 19.69 -10.81
C SER A 34 -15.98 20.19 -9.47
N ASP A 35 -15.13 20.07 -8.44
CA ASP A 35 -15.02 21.02 -7.34
C ASP A 35 -13.77 20.65 -6.53
N SER A 36 -12.62 21.11 -7.00
CA SER A 36 -11.41 21.30 -6.19
C SER A 36 -10.56 22.41 -6.81
N LEU A 37 -11.11 23.63 -6.85
CA LEU A 37 -10.30 24.84 -6.93
C LEU A 37 -10.52 25.59 -5.62
N LEU A 38 -9.41 25.79 -4.91
CA LEU A 38 -9.26 26.44 -3.60
C LEU A 38 -9.61 25.60 -2.36
N SER A 39 -8.83 24.53 -2.16
CA SER A 39 -8.16 24.31 -0.87
C SER A 39 -6.89 23.52 -1.13
N SER A 40 -5.75 24.21 -1.12
CA SER A 40 -4.43 23.59 -1.04
C SER A 40 -4.31 22.86 0.29
N SER A 41 -4.49 21.54 0.28
CA SER A 41 -4.03 20.64 1.33
C SER A 41 -3.02 19.69 0.71
N SER A 42 -1.75 20.01 0.94
CA SER A 42 -0.50 19.34 0.55
C SER A 42 -0.36 17.90 1.12
N SER A 43 -1.34 17.04 0.86
CA SER A 43 -1.33 15.63 1.30
C SER A 43 -1.15 14.64 0.14
N SER A 44 -1.15 15.11 -1.11
CA SER A 44 -1.15 14.25 -2.30
C SER A 44 0.18 14.20 -3.06
N SER A 45 1.19 15.05 -2.79
CA SER A 45 2.37 15.13 -3.69
C SER A 45 3.30 13.92 -3.60
N LEU A 46 3.43 13.27 -2.43
CA LEU A 46 4.41 12.19 -2.23
C LEU A 46 3.92 10.81 -2.65
N LYS A 47 2.66 10.48 -2.35
CA LYS A 47 2.05 9.19 -2.75
C LYS A 47 1.93 9.05 -4.27
N ASP A 48 1.81 10.18 -4.97
CA ASP A 48 1.79 10.21 -6.43
C ASP A 48 3.20 10.13 -7.04
N SER A 49 4.25 10.40 -6.25
CA SER A 49 5.64 10.51 -6.73
C SER A 49 6.51 9.30 -6.41
N TYR A 50 6.21 8.55 -5.34
CA TYR A 50 7.01 7.40 -4.89
C TYR A 50 6.16 6.15 -4.69
N SER A 51 6.70 5.00 -5.10
CA SER A 51 6.15 3.69 -4.74
C SER A 51 6.31 3.41 -3.25
N ASN A 52 5.52 2.46 -2.71
CA ASN A 52 5.63 2.06 -1.30
C ASN A 52 7.03 1.51 -0.99
N GLU A 53 7.64 0.77 -1.92
CA GLU A 53 9.00 0.27 -1.81
C GLU A 53 10.01 1.42 -1.69
N GLU A 54 9.92 2.43 -2.56
CA GLU A 54 10.81 3.60 -2.51
C GLU A 54 10.64 4.37 -1.19
N LEU A 55 9.41 4.56 -0.72
CA LEU A 55 9.14 5.20 0.57
C LEU A 55 9.73 4.42 1.74
N ASN A 56 9.65 3.09 1.72
CA ASN A 56 10.20 2.24 2.77
C ASN A 56 11.74 2.21 2.74
N GLU A 57 12.36 2.28 1.56
CA GLU A 57 13.82 2.43 1.46
C GLU A 57 14.30 3.80 1.94
N ILE A 58 13.54 4.88 1.67
CA ILE A 58 13.81 6.21 2.23
C ILE A 58 13.76 6.16 3.76
N LEU A 59 12.73 5.52 4.33
CA LEU A 59 12.56 5.36 5.78
C LEU A 59 13.70 4.59 6.44
N LYS A 60 14.35 3.69 5.71
CA LYS A 60 15.49 2.90 6.20
C LYS A 60 16.75 3.76 6.39
N GLY A 61 16.89 4.85 5.64
CA GLY A 61 18.01 5.80 5.72
C GLY A 61 19.26 5.41 4.92
N ASP A 62 19.35 4.20 4.37
CA ASP A 62 20.59 3.66 3.79
C ASP A 62 20.92 4.15 2.35
N THR A 63 19.96 4.72 1.62
CA THR A 63 20.10 4.91 0.14
C THR A 63 20.34 6.35 -0.31
N TYR A 64 20.29 7.34 0.59
CA TYR A 64 20.32 8.77 0.22
C TYR A 64 21.36 9.61 0.98
N SER A 65 22.34 8.98 1.64
CA SER A 65 23.26 9.63 2.60
C SER A 65 24.34 10.54 2.00
N ASP A 66 24.61 10.49 0.70
CA ASP A 66 25.84 11.12 0.17
C ASP A 66 25.69 12.59 -0.25
N GLN A 67 24.47 13.14 -0.24
CA GLN A 67 24.23 14.54 -0.68
C GLN A 67 23.14 15.31 0.11
N ASN A 68 22.34 14.68 0.99
CA ASN A 68 21.13 15.31 1.54
C ASN A 68 21.19 15.60 3.05
N GLU A 69 20.83 16.82 3.44
CA GLU A 69 20.64 17.34 4.82
C GLU A 69 19.30 16.87 5.45
N PHE A 70 18.80 15.68 5.08
CA PHE A 70 17.66 15.05 5.75
C PHE A 70 17.93 13.55 5.91
N GLU A 71 18.53 13.20 7.05
CA GLU A 71 18.83 11.82 7.43
C GLU A 71 17.80 11.29 8.44
N ILE A 72 17.14 10.17 8.11
CA ILE A 72 16.35 9.42 9.08
C ILE A 72 17.30 8.55 9.89
N LYS A 73 17.38 8.82 11.18
CA LYS A 73 18.22 8.08 12.12
C LYS A 73 17.49 6.83 12.60
N ARG A 74 18.08 5.68 12.30
CA ARG A 74 17.62 4.36 12.75
C ARG A 74 18.38 3.95 14.00
N VAL A 75 17.69 3.90 15.14
CA VAL A 75 18.31 3.57 16.44
C VAL A 75 17.88 2.18 16.88
N GLU A 76 18.83 1.26 17.03
CA GLU A 76 18.57 -0.12 17.41
C GLU A 76 18.02 -0.23 18.84
N LEU A 77 16.98 -1.06 19.01
CA LEU A 77 16.32 -1.33 20.29
C LEU A 77 16.84 -2.65 20.90
N SER A 78 18.10 -2.66 21.32
CA SER A 78 18.82 -3.90 21.68
C SER A 78 18.18 -4.71 22.82
N ASN A 79 17.35 -4.12 23.68
CA ASN A 79 16.68 -4.79 24.80
C ASN A 79 15.43 -5.61 24.41
N ILE A 80 15.02 -5.55 23.14
CA ILE A 80 13.89 -6.30 22.57
C ILE A 80 14.27 -7.06 21.30
N ASN A 81 15.54 -7.05 20.92
CA ASN A 81 16.07 -7.76 19.76
C ASN A 81 16.40 -9.22 20.10
N LEU A 82 16.22 -10.10 19.12
CA LEU A 82 16.65 -11.50 19.15
C LEU A 82 17.88 -11.65 18.26
N VAL A 83 19.06 -11.57 18.86
CA VAL A 83 20.35 -11.68 18.15
C VAL A 83 21.19 -12.80 18.75
N LYS A 84 22.17 -13.28 17.99
CA LYS A 84 23.17 -14.23 18.50
C LYS A 84 24.14 -13.53 19.46
N PRO A 85 24.61 -14.21 20.53
CA PRO A 85 24.14 -15.50 21.02
C PRO A 85 22.74 -15.38 21.64
N PHE A 86 21.83 -16.31 21.32
CA PHE A 86 20.42 -16.18 21.75
C PHE A 86 20.19 -16.41 23.25
N MET A 87 21.06 -17.20 23.90
CA MET A 87 20.87 -17.68 25.27
C MET A 87 21.98 -17.18 26.20
N HIS A 88 21.62 -16.98 27.46
CA HIS A 88 22.61 -16.81 28.51
C HIS A 88 23.38 -18.11 28.74
N PRO A 89 24.73 -18.06 28.83
CA PRO A 89 25.54 -19.26 28.99
C PRO A 89 25.27 -20.01 30.31
N ASN A 90 24.78 -19.30 31.34
CA ASN A 90 24.59 -19.88 32.68
C ASN A 90 23.16 -20.37 32.92
N THR A 91 22.14 -19.64 32.46
CA THR A 91 20.73 -20.00 32.72
C THR A 91 20.13 -20.84 31.59
N LEU A 92 20.76 -20.86 30.41
CA LEU A 92 20.23 -21.46 29.18
C LEU A 92 18.87 -20.88 28.75
N GLU A 93 18.49 -19.73 29.31
CA GLU A 93 17.31 -18.98 28.90
C GLU A 93 17.66 -18.01 27.77
N LEU A 94 16.68 -17.73 26.91
CA LEU A 94 16.80 -16.68 25.92
C LEU A 94 17.03 -15.32 26.60
N ILE A 95 17.87 -14.48 26.00
CA ILE A 95 18.30 -13.20 26.62
C ILE A 95 17.12 -12.24 26.76
N ASN A 96 16.54 -11.81 25.64
CA ASN A 96 15.45 -10.83 25.59
C ASN A 96 14.06 -11.45 25.38
N PHE A 97 13.97 -12.78 25.24
CA PHE A 97 12.73 -13.49 24.89
C PHE A 97 12.42 -14.60 25.89
N VAL A 98 11.19 -15.07 25.89
CA VAL A 98 10.74 -16.28 26.59
C VAL A 98 10.14 -17.22 25.56
N ASN A 99 10.58 -18.47 25.55
CA ASN A 99 10.01 -19.51 24.70
C ASN A 99 8.94 -20.32 25.44
N LYS A 100 7.93 -20.79 24.70
CA LYS A 100 6.91 -21.74 25.15
C LYS A 100 6.70 -22.81 24.08
N GLY A 101 6.26 -24.00 24.48
CA GLY A 101 6.01 -25.11 23.56
C GLY A 101 7.28 -25.87 23.14
N GLN A 102 7.24 -26.51 21.98
CA GLN A 102 8.26 -27.44 21.48
C GLN A 102 9.37 -26.74 20.69
N VAL A 103 9.82 -25.58 21.18
CA VAL A 103 10.87 -24.77 20.57
C VAL A 103 12.23 -25.46 20.74
N LEU A 104 13.01 -25.56 19.67
CA LEU A 104 14.40 -26.02 19.71
C LEU A 104 15.34 -24.85 19.47
N ILE A 105 16.29 -24.65 20.36
CA ILE A 105 17.26 -23.55 20.27
C ILE A 105 18.65 -24.14 20.04
N ASN A 106 19.37 -23.61 19.06
CA ASN A 106 20.79 -23.91 18.86
C ASN A 106 21.59 -22.60 18.64
N GLN A 107 22.88 -22.71 18.32
CA GLN A 107 23.76 -21.56 18.13
C GLN A 107 23.41 -20.74 16.87
N ASP A 108 22.77 -21.36 15.89
CA ASP A 108 22.52 -20.77 14.57
C ASP A 108 21.12 -20.18 14.41
N LYS A 109 20.13 -20.77 15.09
CA LYS A 109 18.71 -20.45 14.93
C LYS A 109 17.86 -20.90 16.12
N ILE A 110 16.65 -20.35 16.18
CA ILE A 110 15.55 -20.82 17.02
C ILE A 110 14.49 -21.46 16.12
N ARG A 111 14.22 -22.74 16.31
CA ARG A 111 13.16 -23.45 15.60
C ARG A 111 11.89 -23.45 16.43
N LEU A 112 10.84 -22.77 15.96
CA LEU A 112 9.55 -22.72 16.65
C LEU A 112 8.82 -24.05 16.58
N VAL A 113 8.76 -24.64 15.38
CA VAL A 113 8.19 -25.97 15.12
C VAL A 113 9.11 -26.75 14.18
N SER A 114 9.15 -28.06 14.37
CA SER A 114 9.87 -28.97 13.49
C SER A 114 8.95 -29.58 12.45
N ASP A 115 9.53 -30.11 11.37
CA ASP A 115 8.86 -30.91 10.35
C ASP A 115 8.37 -32.26 10.91
N LYS A 116 7.42 -32.17 11.84
CA LYS A 116 6.73 -33.22 12.57
C LYS A 116 5.28 -32.76 12.79
N PRO A 117 4.30 -33.68 12.79
CA PRO A 117 2.91 -33.35 13.11
C PRO A 117 2.74 -32.84 14.54
N ASN A 118 1.66 -32.09 14.78
CA ASN A 118 1.18 -31.67 16.10
C ASN A 118 2.27 -30.96 16.95
N GLN A 119 3.00 -30.02 16.34
CA GLN A 119 3.94 -29.17 17.05
C GLN A 119 3.32 -27.81 17.32
N ILE A 120 3.63 -27.22 18.48
CA ILE A 120 3.28 -25.83 18.79
C ILE A 120 4.49 -25.19 19.47
N GLY A 121 4.86 -23.99 19.05
CA GLY A 121 5.95 -23.25 19.68
C GLY A 121 5.84 -21.75 19.48
N SER A 122 6.33 -20.99 20.45
CA SER A 122 6.41 -19.53 20.37
C SER A 122 7.58 -18.95 21.11
N ILE A 123 7.93 -17.73 20.74
CA ILE A 123 8.79 -16.85 21.53
C ILE A 123 8.11 -15.48 21.67
N PHE A 124 8.21 -14.87 22.83
CA PHE A 124 7.74 -13.50 23.07
C PHE A 124 8.82 -12.69 23.78
N SER A 125 8.90 -11.40 23.48
CA SER A 125 9.84 -10.50 24.14
C SER A 125 9.54 -10.43 25.65
N LYS A 126 10.58 -10.33 26.48
CA LYS A 126 10.46 -10.16 27.94
C LYS A 126 9.93 -8.76 28.27
N ASN A 127 10.35 -7.77 27.48
CA ASN A 127 9.96 -6.37 27.61
C ASN A 127 9.15 -5.95 26.38
N PRO A 128 8.14 -5.07 26.54
CA PRO A 128 7.44 -4.48 25.41
C PRO A 128 8.30 -3.39 24.75
N ILE A 129 7.92 -3.01 23.52
CA ILE A 129 8.39 -1.77 22.92
C ILE A 129 7.88 -0.62 23.79
N SER A 130 8.76 0.28 24.22
CA SER A 130 8.32 1.40 25.07
C SER A 130 7.43 2.38 24.29
N LYS A 131 6.58 3.14 25.00
CA LYS A 131 5.69 4.14 24.41
C LYS A 131 6.41 5.14 23.51
N SER A 132 7.61 5.62 23.91
CA SER A 132 8.38 6.56 23.11
C SER A 132 8.90 5.93 21.81
N GLN A 133 9.26 4.65 21.84
CA GLN A 133 9.75 3.90 20.69
C GLN A 133 8.62 3.43 19.76
N THR A 134 7.42 3.18 20.29
CA THR A 134 6.26 2.72 19.50
C THR A 134 5.59 3.88 18.72
N SER A 135 6.12 5.10 18.77
CA SER A 135 5.65 6.21 17.94
C SER A 135 6.01 6.02 16.47
N SER A 136 7.22 5.52 16.20
CA SER A 136 7.68 5.17 14.87
C SER A 136 8.81 4.15 14.96
N PHE A 137 8.61 2.98 14.36
CA PHE A 137 9.60 1.90 14.41
C PHE A 137 9.57 1.03 13.16
N GLU A 138 10.68 0.36 12.95
CA GLU A 138 10.86 -0.70 11.98
C GLU A 138 11.22 -2.00 12.71
N LEU A 139 10.62 -3.11 12.30
CA LEU A 139 10.93 -4.46 12.76
C LEU A 139 11.34 -5.30 11.56
N GLU A 140 12.55 -5.85 11.61
CA GLU A 140 13.07 -6.81 10.65
C GLU A 140 13.14 -8.20 11.27
N LEU A 141 12.55 -9.17 10.59
CA LEU A 141 12.54 -10.58 10.94
C LEU A 141 13.29 -11.37 9.89
N GLU A 142 14.31 -12.12 10.31
CA GLU A 142 14.99 -13.10 9.46
C GLU A 142 14.52 -14.51 9.83
N PHE A 143 13.94 -15.22 8.86
CA PHE A 143 13.31 -16.52 9.11
C PHE A 143 13.45 -17.47 7.90
N SER A 144 13.12 -18.74 8.11
CA SER A 144 13.03 -19.75 7.05
C SER A 144 11.87 -20.69 7.34
N MET A 145 10.99 -20.84 6.36
CA MET A 145 9.97 -21.87 6.33
C MET A 145 10.42 -22.94 5.34
N ASN A 146 10.77 -24.11 5.86
CA ASN A 146 11.38 -25.17 5.06
C ASN A 146 10.96 -26.55 5.53
N GLY A 147 11.04 -27.55 4.66
CA GLY A 147 10.67 -28.90 5.05
C GLY A 147 10.91 -29.90 3.95
N LYS A 148 11.03 -31.16 4.36
CA LYS A 148 11.11 -32.31 3.46
C LYS A 148 9.76 -33.00 3.34
N ALA A 149 8.94 -32.95 4.39
CA ALA A 149 7.61 -33.53 4.37
C ALA A 149 6.72 -32.69 3.46
N VAL A 150 6.51 -33.22 2.27
CA VAL A 150 5.52 -32.73 1.32
C VAL A 150 4.55 -33.88 1.14
N ARG A 151 3.38 -33.82 1.78
CA ARG A 151 2.32 -34.83 1.57
C ARG A 151 1.48 -34.36 0.38
N ASN A 152 1.62 -35.04 -0.76
CA ASN A 152 0.90 -34.72 -2.00
C ASN A 152 1.08 -33.26 -2.49
N GLY A 153 2.25 -32.66 -2.28
CA GLY A 153 2.52 -31.26 -2.62
C GLY A 153 2.20 -30.24 -1.52
N LEU A 154 1.68 -30.70 -0.37
CA LEU A 154 1.20 -29.83 0.71
C LEU A 154 2.14 -29.84 1.92
N TYR A 155 2.18 -28.70 2.60
CA TYR A 155 2.91 -28.38 3.83
C TYR A 155 2.07 -27.40 4.66
N GLY A 156 2.37 -27.26 5.96
CA GLY A 156 1.56 -26.42 6.84
C GLY A 156 2.07 -26.36 8.30
N ASP A 157 1.59 -25.42 9.12
CA ASP A 157 0.49 -24.48 8.79
C ASP A 157 1.00 -23.06 8.53
N GLY A 158 2.01 -22.57 9.26
CA GLY A 158 2.63 -21.28 8.97
C GLY A 158 3.33 -20.62 10.16
N LEU A 159 3.49 -19.30 10.06
CA LEU A 159 4.14 -18.45 11.06
C LEU A 159 3.29 -17.21 11.32
N ALA A 160 3.10 -16.85 12.59
CA ALA A 160 2.49 -15.58 12.99
C ALA A 160 3.51 -14.67 13.67
N LEU A 161 3.52 -13.39 13.29
CA LEU A 161 4.16 -12.29 14.00
C LEU A 161 3.11 -11.50 14.79
N TRP A 162 3.43 -11.20 16.04
CA TRP A 162 2.52 -10.58 17.00
C TRP A 162 3.10 -9.25 17.50
N LEU A 163 2.23 -8.23 17.54
CA LEU A 163 2.45 -6.97 18.24
C LEU A 163 1.26 -6.75 19.17
N THR A 164 1.35 -7.27 20.39
CA THR A 164 0.19 -7.48 21.28
C THR A 164 0.38 -6.84 22.65
N GLU A 165 -0.71 -6.47 23.31
CA GLU A 165 -0.68 -5.83 24.63
C GLU A 165 -0.03 -6.72 25.70
N ASN A 166 -0.20 -8.04 25.59
CA ASN A 166 0.39 -9.02 26.48
C ASN A 166 0.90 -10.23 25.67
N PRO A 167 1.97 -10.93 26.12
CA PRO A 167 2.37 -12.19 25.52
C PRO A 167 1.20 -13.19 25.50
N LEU A 168 0.97 -13.83 24.35
CA LEU A 168 -0.15 -14.74 24.16
C LEU A 168 0.13 -16.12 24.81
N ASN A 169 -0.93 -16.85 25.13
CA ASN A 169 -0.82 -18.25 25.54
C ASN A 169 -0.82 -19.17 24.33
N LEU A 170 -0.30 -20.38 24.51
CA LEU A 170 -0.27 -21.43 23.48
C LEU A 170 -1.39 -22.46 23.68
N ASP A 171 -2.62 -21.96 23.74
CA ASP A 171 -3.83 -22.74 23.99
C ASP A 171 -4.90 -22.52 22.90
N GLY A 172 -4.52 -21.91 21.78
CA GLY A 172 -5.43 -21.61 20.67
C GLY A 172 -4.97 -22.15 19.33
N GLU A 173 -5.81 -21.95 18.33
CA GLU A 173 -5.64 -22.47 16.98
C GLU A 173 -5.04 -21.45 16.00
N VAL A 174 -4.71 -20.24 16.48
CA VAL A 174 -4.18 -19.16 15.62
C VAL A 174 -2.67 -19.28 15.54
N PHE A 175 -2.18 -20.15 14.65
CA PHE A 175 -0.76 -20.51 14.55
C PHE A 175 -0.18 -20.89 15.92
N GLY A 176 -0.94 -21.66 16.70
CA GLY A 176 -0.61 -22.10 18.04
C GLY A 176 -0.92 -21.13 19.17
N ALA A 177 -1.24 -19.86 18.89
CA ALA A 177 -1.55 -18.86 19.90
C ALA A 177 -3.05 -18.75 20.20
N SER A 178 -3.37 -18.21 21.38
CA SER A 178 -4.75 -17.91 21.80
C SER A 178 -5.47 -17.04 20.78
N ASN A 179 -6.76 -17.31 20.59
CA ASN A 179 -7.66 -16.39 19.90
C ASN A 179 -7.94 -15.15 20.78
N PHE A 180 -8.70 -14.18 20.26
CA PHE A 180 -9.11 -12.95 20.99
C PHE A 180 -7.91 -12.15 21.54
N PHE A 181 -6.85 -12.04 20.74
CA PHE A 181 -5.70 -11.22 21.08
C PHE A 181 -6.04 -9.72 21.04
N LYS A 182 -5.29 -8.91 21.78
CA LYS A 182 -5.36 -7.44 21.75
C LYS A 182 -4.11 -6.89 21.10
N GLY A 183 -4.25 -6.34 19.90
CA GLY A 183 -3.16 -5.80 19.09
C GLY A 183 -3.21 -6.32 17.67
N LEU A 184 -2.06 -6.62 17.09
CA LEU A 184 -1.90 -6.97 15.69
C LEU A 184 -1.30 -8.37 15.53
N GLY A 185 -1.89 -9.14 14.62
CA GLY A 185 -1.39 -10.41 14.12
C GLY A 185 -1.10 -10.32 12.63
N LEU A 186 0.13 -10.65 12.24
CA LEU A 186 0.57 -10.77 10.86
C LEU A 186 0.82 -12.25 10.59
N PHE A 187 0.01 -12.85 9.74
CA PHE A 187 -0.01 -14.28 9.49
C PHE A 187 0.61 -14.60 8.16
N ILE A 188 1.62 -15.47 8.15
CA ILE A 188 2.22 -16.06 6.96
C ILE A 188 1.67 -17.48 6.87
N ASP A 189 0.54 -17.60 6.20
CA ASP A 189 -0.18 -18.85 6.06
C ASP A 189 0.37 -19.64 4.89
N SER A 190 0.76 -20.89 5.12
CA SER A 190 1.35 -21.75 4.11
C SER A 190 0.38 -22.81 3.58
N TYR A 191 -0.79 -22.94 4.19
CA TYR A 191 -1.77 -23.93 3.83
C TYR A 191 -3.14 -23.31 3.62
N ARG A 192 -3.86 -23.72 2.57
CA ARG A 192 -5.21 -23.24 2.33
C ARG A 192 -6.21 -24.16 3.05
N ASN A 193 -6.85 -23.67 4.10
CA ASN A 193 -7.99 -24.34 4.73
C ASN A 193 -9.31 -23.99 4.02
N SER A 194 -9.46 -22.76 3.52
CA SER A 194 -10.70 -22.30 2.90
C SER A 194 -10.95 -22.92 1.52
N ASN A 195 -12.16 -23.44 1.32
CA ASN A 195 -12.67 -23.82 -0.01
C ASN A 195 -13.59 -22.74 -0.62
N ASP A 196 -13.69 -21.57 0.01
CA ASP A 196 -14.63 -20.54 -0.43
C ASP A 196 -14.20 -19.91 -1.77
N LYS A 197 -15.21 -19.52 -2.55
CA LYS A 197 -15.04 -18.86 -3.83
C LYS A 197 -14.30 -17.53 -3.74
N SER A 198 -14.45 -16.81 -2.63
CA SER A 198 -13.82 -15.51 -2.41
C SER A 198 -12.30 -15.61 -2.19
N THR A 199 -11.82 -16.71 -1.61
CA THR A 199 -10.41 -16.94 -1.26
C THR A 199 -9.66 -17.77 -2.30
N ARG A 200 -10.38 -18.40 -3.26
CA ARG A 200 -9.80 -19.26 -4.31
C ARG A 200 -8.69 -18.61 -5.16
N SER A 201 -8.68 -17.29 -5.33
CA SER A 201 -7.65 -16.58 -6.10
C SER A 201 -6.33 -16.39 -5.34
N ARG A 202 -6.31 -16.59 -4.01
CA ARG A 202 -5.11 -16.40 -3.18
C ARG A 202 -4.11 -17.51 -3.43
N ALA A 203 -2.91 -17.19 -3.89
CA ALA A 203 -1.82 -18.15 -3.92
C ALA A 203 -1.16 -18.23 -2.53
N PHE A 204 -0.84 -19.44 -2.10
CA PHE A 204 -0.17 -19.69 -0.82
C PHE A 204 1.33 -19.96 -1.07
N PRO A 205 2.25 -19.49 -0.20
CA PRO A 205 1.98 -18.82 1.07
C PRO A 205 1.30 -17.44 0.94
N TYR A 206 0.29 -17.21 1.78
CA TYR A 206 -0.51 -15.99 1.81
C TYR A 206 -0.25 -15.25 3.10
N VAL A 207 0.10 -13.98 2.98
CA VAL A 207 0.31 -13.09 4.11
C VAL A 207 -0.96 -12.31 4.35
N SER A 208 -1.46 -12.30 5.58
CA SER A 208 -2.64 -11.54 5.98
C SER A 208 -2.41 -10.79 7.28
N LEU A 209 -3.07 -9.65 7.42
CA LEU A 209 -3.00 -8.79 8.59
C LEU A 209 -4.36 -8.71 9.28
N GLN A 210 -4.36 -8.82 10.61
CA GLN A 210 -5.52 -8.53 11.44
C GLN A 210 -5.14 -7.68 12.63
N VAL A 211 -6.00 -6.70 12.95
CA VAL A 211 -5.99 -5.98 14.22
C VAL A 211 -7.21 -6.40 15.02
N ASN A 212 -7.02 -6.62 16.32
CA ASN A 212 -8.04 -7.15 17.21
C ASN A 212 -8.03 -6.42 18.55
N ASP A 213 -9.22 -6.12 19.08
CA ASP A 213 -9.45 -5.49 20.38
C ASP A 213 -9.73 -6.51 21.49
N GLY A 214 -9.53 -7.79 21.21
CA GLY A 214 -9.81 -8.91 22.08
C GLY A 214 -11.23 -9.47 21.94
N LYS A 215 -11.96 -9.10 20.89
CA LYS A 215 -13.33 -9.58 20.64
C LYS A 215 -13.51 -10.30 19.32
N ILE A 216 -12.63 -10.05 18.36
CA ILE A 216 -12.73 -10.62 17.03
C ILE A 216 -12.18 -12.05 17.09
N PHE A 217 -12.94 -13.00 16.54
CA PHE A 217 -12.52 -14.39 16.44
C PHE A 217 -11.79 -14.62 15.10
N TYR A 218 -10.55 -15.10 15.15
CA TYR A 218 -9.86 -15.59 13.95
C TYR A 218 -10.42 -16.96 13.55
N ASN A 219 -10.96 -17.07 12.34
CA ASN A 219 -11.52 -18.30 11.80
C ASN A 219 -10.48 -19.07 10.97
N ARG A 220 -9.85 -20.09 11.57
CA ARG A 220 -8.84 -20.93 10.88
C ARG A 220 -9.41 -21.64 9.65
N ASP A 221 -10.65 -22.11 9.70
CA ASP A 221 -11.24 -22.86 8.58
C ASP A 221 -11.45 -22.00 7.33
N ASN A 222 -11.39 -20.67 7.48
CA ASN A 222 -11.46 -19.70 6.40
C ASN A 222 -10.18 -18.86 6.26
N ASP A 223 -9.04 -19.34 6.74
CA ASP A 223 -7.74 -18.65 6.66
C ASP A 223 -7.78 -17.21 7.23
N GLY A 224 -8.68 -16.93 8.19
CA GLY A 224 -8.89 -15.58 8.75
C GLY A 224 -9.52 -14.54 7.81
N ALA A 225 -10.02 -14.95 6.64
CA ALA A 225 -10.46 -14.04 5.57
C ALA A 225 -11.56 -13.06 5.99
N ASP A 226 -12.43 -13.45 6.93
CA ASP A 226 -13.57 -12.64 7.39
C ASP A 226 -13.13 -11.35 8.10
N THR A 227 -11.90 -11.33 8.63
CA THR A 227 -11.38 -10.27 9.51
C THR A 227 -10.04 -9.71 9.03
N GLU A 228 -9.68 -10.05 7.80
CA GLU A 228 -8.46 -9.57 7.15
C GLU A 228 -8.58 -8.08 6.79
N LEU A 229 -7.55 -7.31 7.13
CA LEU A 229 -7.44 -5.90 6.77
C LEU A 229 -6.65 -5.68 5.48
N ALA A 230 -5.59 -6.45 5.29
CA ALA A 230 -4.75 -6.43 4.10
C ALA A 230 -4.01 -7.76 3.97
N GLY A 231 -3.60 -8.09 2.75
CA GLY A 231 -2.85 -9.31 2.49
C GLY A 231 -2.27 -9.38 1.09
N CYS A 232 -1.30 -10.28 0.90
CA CYS A 232 -0.69 -10.54 -0.39
C CYS A 232 -0.21 -12.00 -0.50
N SER A 233 -0.08 -12.50 -1.73
CA SER A 233 0.57 -13.79 -1.99
C SER A 233 2.08 -13.60 -2.13
N VAL A 234 2.87 -14.43 -1.44
CA VAL A 234 4.33 -14.37 -1.45
C VAL A 234 4.92 -15.65 -2.04
N ASP A 235 5.14 -15.65 -3.35
CA ASP A 235 5.66 -16.82 -4.08
C ASP A 235 7.13 -17.11 -3.76
N GLY A 236 7.45 -18.40 -3.60
CA GLY A 236 8.82 -18.87 -3.33
C GLY A 236 9.31 -18.66 -1.89
N LEU A 237 8.42 -18.32 -0.95
CA LEU A 237 8.76 -18.16 0.47
C LEU A 237 9.07 -19.50 1.15
N TYR A 238 8.36 -20.57 0.78
CA TYR A 238 8.62 -21.92 1.27
C TYR A 238 9.81 -22.55 0.54
N ASN A 239 10.76 -23.12 1.29
CA ASN A 239 12.03 -23.60 0.75
C ASN A 239 12.72 -22.54 -0.13
N ALA A 240 12.79 -21.30 0.38
CA ALA A 240 13.38 -20.18 -0.33
C ALA A 240 14.79 -20.50 -0.84
N ARG A 241 15.08 -20.13 -2.10
CA ARG A 241 16.36 -20.44 -2.76
C ARG A 241 17.57 -19.83 -2.04
N GLY A 242 17.39 -18.71 -1.34
CA GLY A 242 18.42 -18.07 -0.51
C GLY A 242 18.65 -18.74 0.85
N GLY A 243 17.87 -19.78 1.19
CA GLY A 243 17.92 -20.49 2.47
C GLY A 243 17.15 -19.78 3.59
N LEU A 244 17.21 -18.45 3.66
CA LEU A 244 16.45 -17.60 4.57
C LEU A 244 15.83 -16.42 3.83
N SER A 245 14.72 -15.92 4.37
CA SER A 245 13.97 -14.77 3.88
C SER A 245 13.87 -13.71 4.97
N LYS A 246 13.65 -12.46 4.56
CA LYS A 246 13.43 -11.34 5.47
C LYS A 246 12.03 -10.78 5.32
N LEU A 247 11.47 -10.35 6.43
CA LEU A 247 10.25 -9.57 6.53
C LEU A 247 10.59 -8.24 7.22
N ARG A 248 10.13 -7.13 6.67
CA ARG A 248 10.23 -5.80 7.27
C ARG A 248 8.83 -5.26 7.52
N LEU A 249 8.57 -4.83 8.75
CA LEU A 249 7.35 -4.14 9.15
C LEU A 249 7.72 -2.73 9.61
N ILE A 250 7.14 -1.71 8.99
CA ILE A 250 7.32 -0.32 9.39
C ILE A 250 6.00 0.21 9.92
N TYR A 251 6.02 0.91 11.05
CA TYR A 251 4.84 1.49 11.68
C TYR A 251 5.09 2.93 12.10
N ILE A 252 4.15 3.82 11.79
CA ILE A 252 4.11 5.21 12.27
C ILE A 252 2.76 5.46 12.94
N ARG A 253 2.78 5.69 14.26
CA ARG A 253 1.58 5.74 15.10
C ARG A 253 0.64 6.88 14.78
N GLU A 254 1.17 8.08 14.58
CA GLU A 254 0.35 9.30 14.45
C GLU A 254 -0.53 9.27 13.21
N THR A 255 -0.02 8.75 12.09
CA THR A 255 -0.81 8.54 10.86
C THR A 255 -1.55 7.21 10.86
N GLY A 256 -1.11 6.22 11.64
CA GLY A 256 -1.59 4.85 11.54
C GLY A 256 -1.06 4.12 10.30
N TYR A 257 0.08 4.58 9.79
CA TYR A 257 0.80 3.97 8.66
C TYR A 257 1.40 2.64 9.09
N LEU A 258 1.18 1.60 8.29
CA LEU A 258 1.83 0.30 8.43
C LEU A 258 2.18 -0.24 7.05
N SER A 259 3.44 -0.64 6.86
CA SER A 259 3.89 -1.29 5.63
C SER A 259 4.59 -2.60 5.95
N VAL A 260 4.37 -3.61 5.10
CA VAL A 260 5.03 -4.92 5.19
C VAL A 260 5.73 -5.22 3.87
N ASP A 261 7.03 -5.47 3.94
CA ASP A 261 7.87 -5.85 2.81
C ASP A 261 8.52 -7.22 3.02
N PHE A 262 8.85 -7.89 1.92
CA PHE A 262 9.61 -9.14 1.93
C PHE A 262 10.85 -9.06 1.04
N ASP A 263 11.95 -9.62 1.55
CA ASP A 263 13.10 -10.04 0.74
C ASP A 263 13.22 -11.57 0.84
N ILE A 264 12.63 -12.23 -0.15
CA ILE A 264 12.48 -13.69 -0.18
C ILE A 264 13.85 -14.39 -0.32
N ARG A 265 14.82 -13.73 -0.96
CA ARG A 265 16.12 -14.33 -1.30
C ARG A 265 17.26 -13.84 -0.42
N ASN A 266 16.99 -12.94 0.52
CA ASN A 266 18.00 -12.29 1.36
C ASN A 266 19.10 -11.64 0.51
N THR A 267 18.72 -10.90 -0.53
CA THR A 267 19.63 -10.19 -1.44
C THR A 267 19.62 -8.67 -1.22
N GLY A 268 18.85 -8.16 -0.27
CA GLY A 268 18.52 -6.74 -0.09
C GLY A 268 17.46 -6.22 -1.05
N SER A 269 16.78 -7.10 -1.82
CA SER A 269 15.75 -6.68 -2.78
C SER A 269 14.37 -6.84 -2.16
N TRP A 270 13.93 -5.78 -1.48
CA TRP A 270 12.63 -5.72 -0.84
C TRP A 270 11.50 -5.55 -1.87
N LYS A 271 10.37 -6.20 -1.60
CA LYS A 271 9.12 -6.04 -2.35
C LYS A 271 7.99 -5.76 -1.37
N ASN A 272 7.16 -4.77 -1.66
CA ASN A 272 6.02 -4.47 -0.83
C ASN A 272 4.97 -5.58 -0.97
N CYS A 273 4.47 -6.04 0.18
CA CYS A 273 3.34 -6.94 0.25
C CYS A 273 2.05 -6.13 0.26
N PHE A 274 1.93 -5.22 1.23
CA PHE A 274 0.85 -4.24 1.32
C PHE A 274 1.28 -3.06 2.20
N THR A 275 0.55 -1.96 2.04
CA THR A 275 0.69 -0.74 2.84
C THR A 275 -0.70 -0.24 3.22
N ILE A 276 -0.88 0.11 4.49
CA ILE A 276 -2.07 0.75 5.05
C ILE A 276 -1.65 2.14 5.52
N HIS A 277 -2.35 3.19 5.11
CA HIS A 277 -1.91 4.55 5.40
C HIS A 277 -2.56 5.16 6.65
N ASP A 278 -3.76 4.73 7.01
CA ASP A 278 -4.63 5.48 7.92
C ASP A 278 -5.66 4.58 8.60
N SER A 279 -5.23 3.58 9.39
CA SER A 279 -6.19 2.74 10.13
C SER A 279 -5.59 1.92 11.27
N ILE A 280 -4.27 1.83 11.40
CA ILE A 280 -3.65 0.91 12.34
C ILE A 280 -3.31 1.60 13.67
N ILE A 281 -3.94 1.12 14.74
CA ILE A 281 -3.63 1.53 16.11
C ILE A 281 -3.08 0.33 16.86
N LEU A 282 -1.79 0.34 17.15
CA LEU A 282 -1.16 -0.66 18.00
C LEU A 282 -1.38 -0.32 19.49
N PRO A 283 -1.34 -1.33 20.39
CA PRO A 283 -1.23 -1.11 21.84
C PRO A 283 -0.12 -0.11 22.19
N GLU A 284 -0.21 0.60 23.31
CA GLU A 284 0.80 1.62 23.67
C GLU A 284 2.20 1.04 23.85
N ASN A 285 2.29 -0.15 24.46
CA ASN A 285 3.54 -0.86 24.71
C ASN A 285 3.39 -2.31 24.24
N PRO A 286 3.47 -2.59 22.93
CA PRO A 286 3.25 -3.93 22.41
C PRO A 286 4.46 -4.83 22.67
N TYR A 287 4.20 -6.09 22.99
CA TYR A 287 5.17 -7.17 22.99
C TYR A 287 5.36 -7.70 21.57
N ILE A 288 6.60 -8.02 21.22
CA ILE A 288 6.93 -8.72 19.99
C ILE A 288 6.83 -10.22 20.25
N GLY A 289 6.05 -10.93 19.45
CA GLY A 289 5.93 -12.38 19.55
C GLY A 289 6.00 -13.05 18.19
N LEU A 290 6.45 -14.30 18.19
CA LEU A 290 6.32 -15.21 17.06
C LEU A 290 5.69 -16.51 17.55
N SER A 291 4.77 -17.07 16.78
CA SER A 291 4.25 -18.41 17.03
C SER A 291 4.10 -19.21 15.74
N ALA A 292 4.22 -20.52 15.86
CA ALA A 292 3.98 -21.44 14.77
C ALA A 292 3.33 -22.73 15.30
N GLN A 293 2.59 -23.40 14.43
CA GLN A 293 1.95 -24.67 14.70
C GLN A 293 2.02 -25.57 13.46
N THR A 294 2.06 -26.88 13.68
CA THR A 294 1.84 -27.90 12.65
C THR A 294 0.67 -28.79 13.04
N GLY A 295 -0.19 -29.10 12.06
CA GLY A 295 -1.27 -30.08 12.19
C GLY A 295 -0.87 -31.45 11.68
N GLU A 296 -1.68 -32.02 10.78
CA GLU A 296 -1.35 -33.25 10.06
C GLU A 296 -0.23 -33.06 9.02
N LEU A 297 -0.19 -31.86 8.43
CA LEU A 297 0.92 -31.37 7.63
C LEU A 297 1.96 -30.75 8.57
N SER A 298 3.20 -30.73 8.12
CA SER A 298 4.30 -30.20 8.91
C SER A 298 5.34 -29.51 8.05
N HIS A 299 6.09 -28.64 8.71
CA HIS A 299 7.31 -28.03 8.20
C HIS A 299 8.15 -27.51 9.36
N ASN A 300 9.38 -27.08 9.07
CA ASN A 300 10.18 -26.31 10.02
C ASN A 300 9.86 -24.81 9.87
N VAL A 301 9.76 -24.13 11.00
CA VAL A 301 9.78 -22.66 11.08
C VAL A 301 10.99 -22.26 11.93
N ASP A 302 12.00 -21.72 11.26
CA ASP A 302 13.29 -21.34 11.85
C ASP A 302 13.43 -19.82 11.88
N ILE A 303 13.85 -19.26 13.01
CA ILE A 303 14.08 -17.83 13.25
C ILE A 303 15.57 -17.60 13.47
N PHE A 304 16.13 -16.60 12.80
CA PHE A 304 17.56 -16.29 12.82
C PHE A 304 17.86 -14.96 13.48
N ASN A 305 16.98 -13.97 13.32
CA ASN A 305 17.15 -12.64 13.86
C ASN A 305 15.79 -11.94 14.01
N ILE A 306 15.64 -11.14 15.07
CA ILE A 306 14.61 -10.11 15.18
C ILE A 306 15.32 -8.83 15.57
N ALA A 307 15.30 -7.84 14.68
CA ALA A 307 15.92 -6.55 14.92
C ALA A 307 14.87 -5.45 14.82
N THR A 308 14.76 -4.65 15.87
CA THR A 308 13.80 -3.55 15.97
C THR A 308 14.56 -2.25 16.10
N TYR A 309 14.06 -1.22 15.42
CA TYR A 309 14.70 0.07 15.35
C TYR A 309 13.66 1.18 15.53
N GLY A 310 13.95 2.14 16.40
CA GLY A 310 13.18 3.39 16.44
C GLY A 310 13.60 4.30 15.28
N LEU A 311 12.63 4.97 14.66
CA LEU A 311 12.87 5.88 13.55
C LEU A 311 12.76 7.34 14.02
N PHE A 312 13.83 8.09 13.82
CA PHE A 312 13.97 9.47 14.28
C PHE A 312 14.39 10.40 13.15
N ASP A 313 14.06 11.68 13.29
CA ASP A 313 14.68 12.73 12.49
C ASP A 313 16.11 13.04 12.99
N GLU A 314 16.78 13.97 12.32
CA GLU A 314 18.13 14.40 12.65
C GLU A 314 18.29 14.94 14.07
N ASN A 315 17.20 15.52 14.60
CA ASN A 315 17.10 16.11 15.93
C ASN A 315 16.64 15.10 17.00
N MET A 316 16.61 13.80 16.67
CA MET A 316 16.14 12.72 17.54
C MET A 316 14.66 12.82 17.95
N ASN A 317 13.84 13.51 17.17
CA ASN A 317 12.39 13.46 17.33
C ASN A 317 11.82 12.27 16.58
N THR A 318 10.78 11.64 17.13
CA THR A 318 10.09 10.53 16.47
C THR A 318 9.41 11.00 15.19
N ILE A 319 9.58 10.25 14.10
CA ILE A 319 8.85 10.51 12.85
C ILE A 319 7.36 10.38 13.09
N LYS A 320 6.58 11.40 12.72
CA LYS A 320 5.12 11.40 12.90
C LYS A 320 4.35 11.09 11.63
N SER A 321 4.90 11.40 10.46
CA SER A 321 4.18 11.22 9.20
C SER A 321 5.16 11.11 8.04
N LEU A 322 4.70 10.52 6.93
CA LEU A 322 5.48 10.47 5.69
C LEU A 322 5.55 11.85 5.03
N GLU A 323 4.53 12.69 5.21
CA GLU A 323 4.47 14.05 4.69
C GLU A 323 5.56 14.94 5.31
N GLN A 324 5.88 14.73 6.59
CA GLN A 324 7.02 15.41 7.23
C GLN A 324 8.33 15.09 6.49
N ILE A 325 8.52 13.84 6.09
CA ILE A 325 9.71 13.40 5.35
C ILE A 325 9.75 14.04 3.98
N GLY A 326 8.67 13.91 3.21
CA GLY A 326 8.71 14.38 1.84
C GLY A 326 8.62 15.90 1.67
N SER A 327 7.99 16.63 2.60
CA SER A 327 8.08 18.09 2.62
C SER A 327 9.49 18.60 2.92
N ASN A 328 10.30 17.83 3.65
CA ASN A 328 11.71 18.14 3.86
C ASN A 328 12.54 17.79 2.63
N LEU A 329 12.28 16.65 1.98
CA LEU A 329 12.91 16.29 0.71
C LEU A 329 12.64 17.33 -0.39
N GLU A 330 11.38 17.74 -0.57
CA GLU A 330 11.01 18.79 -1.55
C GLU A 330 11.73 20.12 -1.28
N LYS A 331 11.89 20.52 0.00
CA LYS A 331 12.64 21.72 0.38
C LYS A 331 14.13 21.61 0.05
N LEU A 332 14.73 20.42 0.18
CA LEU A 332 16.14 20.20 -0.15
C LEU A 332 16.36 20.32 -1.66
N TYR A 333 15.55 19.62 -2.46
CA TYR A 333 15.64 19.70 -3.92
C TYR A 333 15.37 21.12 -4.45
N GLY A 334 14.42 21.85 -3.87
CA GLY A 334 14.16 23.24 -4.24
C GLY A 334 15.34 24.18 -3.97
N LYS A 335 16.13 23.94 -2.91
CA LYS A 335 17.34 24.72 -2.61
C LYS A 335 18.48 24.42 -3.59
N GLU A 336 18.66 23.17 -4.00
CA GLU A 336 19.69 22.81 -4.98
C GLU A 336 19.45 23.49 -6.34
N GLU A 337 18.19 23.55 -6.80
CA GLU A 337 17.84 24.24 -8.04
C GLU A 337 18.10 25.75 -7.98
N GLU A 338 17.84 26.40 -6.84
CA GLU A 338 18.15 27.83 -6.64
C GLU A 338 19.67 28.10 -6.63
N THR A 339 20.45 27.22 -6.01
CA THR A 339 21.93 27.36 -5.99
C THR A 339 22.57 27.12 -7.36
N ASN A 340 22.10 26.14 -8.13
CA ASN A 340 22.59 25.90 -9.50
C ASN A 340 22.15 27.00 -10.48
N GLY A 341 20.97 27.60 -10.29
CA GLY A 341 20.49 28.73 -11.08
C GLY A 341 21.32 30.02 -10.89
N GLN A 342 21.98 30.19 -9.74
CA GLN A 342 22.85 31.35 -9.49
C GLN A 342 24.27 31.21 -10.08
N ILE A 343 24.76 29.99 -10.30
CA ILE A 343 26.10 29.75 -10.87
C ILE A 343 26.12 30.06 -12.38
N GLN A 344 24.99 29.89 -13.08
CA GLN A 344 24.89 30.12 -14.52
C GLN A 344 24.72 31.60 -14.92
N GLY A 345 24.66 32.53 -13.95
CA GLY A 345 24.53 33.97 -14.18
C GLY A 345 25.84 34.76 -14.07
N LYS A 346 27.01 34.11 -13.93
CA LYS A 346 28.27 34.82 -13.61
C LYS A 346 29.50 34.40 -14.42
N THR A 347 29.29 33.83 -15.60
CA THR A 347 30.38 33.45 -16.53
C THR A 347 30.09 33.98 -17.93
N ASP A 348 30.00 35.31 -18.06
CA ASP A 348 30.00 36.00 -19.35
C ASP A 348 30.88 37.26 -19.24
N SER A 349 32.16 37.06 -18.93
CA SER A 349 33.21 38.04 -19.18
C SER A 349 34.56 37.43 -18.85
N ASP A 350 35.49 37.60 -19.78
CA ASP A 350 36.93 37.28 -19.71
C ASP A 350 37.30 35.86 -20.16
N ASP A 351 37.36 35.69 -21.48
CA ASP A 351 38.19 34.65 -22.10
C ASP A 351 39.23 35.35 -22.98
N ASN A 352 40.47 35.41 -22.48
CA ASN A 352 41.67 35.73 -23.27
C ASN A 352 42.91 35.17 -22.56
N ASN A 353 43.59 34.29 -23.29
CA ASN A 353 44.99 33.85 -23.19
C ASN A 353 45.46 33.03 -21.98
N ILE A 354 46.06 31.88 -22.29
CA ILE A 354 47.43 31.40 -21.96
C ILE A 354 47.42 29.90 -22.31
N GLU A 355 48.00 29.48 -23.45
CA GLU A 355 49.39 29.04 -23.66
C GLU A 355 49.81 27.80 -22.84
N ASP A 356 50.27 26.80 -23.61
CA ASP A 356 50.76 25.48 -23.20
C ASP A 356 52.01 25.58 -22.31
N GLU A 357 52.10 24.73 -21.28
CA GLU A 357 53.38 24.27 -20.73
C GLU A 357 53.25 22.83 -20.22
N ASP A 358 54.19 22.00 -20.70
CA ASP A 358 54.39 20.58 -20.41
C ASP A 358 55.43 20.41 -19.28
N ASP A 359 55.49 19.18 -18.76
CA ASP A 359 56.53 18.55 -17.94
C ASP A 359 56.31 18.30 -16.43
N THR A 360 56.57 17.01 -16.12
CA THR A 360 57.08 16.37 -14.88
C THR A 360 56.12 15.73 -13.86
N GLU A 361 55.90 14.43 -14.10
CA GLU A 361 56.25 13.25 -13.28
C GLU A 361 55.84 13.12 -11.78
N GLU A 362 55.09 12.03 -11.57
CA GLU A 362 55.12 11.06 -10.45
C GLU A 362 54.89 11.52 -9.00
N GLN A 363 53.67 11.25 -8.49
CA GLN A 363 53.42 10.27 -7.42
C GLN A 363 51.90 10.12 -7.15
N GLU A 364 51.51 8.95 -6.65
CA GLU A 364 50.14 8.51 -6.25
C GLU A 364 49.29 7.76 -7.30
N GLU A 365 49.79 6.60 -7.73
CA GLU A 365 48.93 5.47 -8.12
C GLU A 365 48.44 4.74 -6.86
N ASP A 366 47.24 5.07 -6.36
CA ASP A 366 46.27 4.10 -5.81
C ASP A 366 44.94 4.79 -5.45
N ASP A 367 44.19 5.35 -6.42
CA ASP A 367 42.77 5.70 -6.18
C ASP A 367 41.88 5.95 -7.42
N GLN A 368 42.21 5.35 -8.59
CA GLN A 368 41.45 5.58 -9.84
C GLN A 368 40.65 4.38 -10.40
N SER A 369 40.46 3.30 -9.65
CA SER A 369 39.68 2.15 -10.16
C SER A 369 38.18 2.14 -9.81
N THR A 370 37.66 3.14 -9.08
CA THR A 370 36.24 3.14 -8.63
C THR A 370 35.35 4.18 -9.33
N ILE A 371 35.91 5.19 -9.99
CA ILE A 371 35.12 6.33 -10.52
C ILE A 371 34.72 6.17 -12.01
N SER A 372 35.24 5.17 -12.72
CA SER A 372 34.94 4.94 -14.14
C SER A 372 33.90 3.84 -14.44
N ARG A 373 33.25 3.24 -13.42
CA ARG A 373 32.10 2.32 -13.63
C ARG A 373 30.72 2.93 -13.48
N ASN A 374 30.56 4.11 -12.86
CA ASN A 374 29.24 4.73 -12.67
C ASN A 374 28.86 5.81 -13.69
N ARG A 375 29.70 6.10 -14.70
CA ARG A 375 29.36 7.03 -15.80
C ARG A 375 28.97 6.36 -17.12
N ARG A 376 28.75 5.03 -17.15
CA ARG A 376 28.37 4.31 -18.39
C ARG A 376 26.99 3.63 -18.42
N SER A 377 26.14 3.82 -17.40
CA SER A 377 24.75 3.34 -17.42
C SER A 377 23.69 4.38 -17.80
N ARG A 378 24.10 5.59 -18.21
CA ARG A 378 23.20 6.55 -18.89
C ARG A 378 23.52 6.63 -20.37
N ARG A 379 23.05 5.62 -21.12
CA ARG A 379 22.68 5.77 -22.53
C ARG A 379 21.20 5.43 -22.66
N PRO A 380 20.39 6.22 -23.38
CA PRO A 380 18.98 5.91 -23.56
C PRO A 380 18.85 4.57 -24.28
N LEU A 381 18.14 3.62 -23.68
CA LEU A 381 17.66 2.41 -24.34
C LEU A 381 16.53 2.79 -25.30
N GLU A 382 16.90 3.53 -26.33
CA GLU A 382 16.16 3.61 -27.59
C GLU A 382 16.42 2.29 -28.34
N ASN A 383 15.75 1.21 -27.92
CA ASN A 383 15.45 0.01 -28.72
C ASN A 383 14.73 -1.06 -27.89
N GLU A 384 13.54 -0.74 -27.37
CA GLU A 384 12.51 -1.74 -27.07
C GLU A 384 11.14 -1.25 -27.57
N LYS A 385 11.05 -1.02 -28.88
CA LYS A 385 9.78 -1.08 -29.63
C LYS A 385 9.73 -2.36 -30.46
N LYS A 386 9.70 -3.51 -29.80
CA LYS A 386 9.21 -4.74 -30.41
C LYS A 386 8.79 -5.71 -29.32
N TYR A 387 7.47 -5.75 -29.10
CA TYR A 387 6.63 -6.78 -28.49
C TYR A 387 5.68 -6.24 -27.40
N GLY A 388 4.51 -5.78 -27.84
CA GLY A 388 3.20 -6.05 -27.22
C GLY A 388 2.90 -5.48 -25.83
N ARG A 389 2.76 -4.15 -25.69
CA ARG A 389 2.00 -3.54 -24.59
C ARG A 389 0.51 -3.79 -24.82
N HIS A 390 -0.13 -4.56 -23.95
CA HIS A 390 -1.59 -4.68 -23.93
C HIS A 390 -2.18 -3.27 -23.73
N GLY A 391 -2.78 -2.73 -24.79
CA GLY A 391 -3.31 -1.38 -24.81
C GLY A 391 -4.46 -1.19 -23.82
N ASN A 392 -4.67 0.08 -23.45
CA ASN A 392 -5.80 0.66 -22.72
C ASN A 392 -7.16 0.43 -23.45
N PHE A 393 -7.48 -0.82 -23.79
CA PHE A 393 -8.70 -1.21 -24.47
C PHE A 393 -9.93 -0.76 -23.66
N PHE A 394 -9.89 -0.93 -22.34
CA PHE A 394 -10.99 -0.54 -21.46
C PHE A 394 -11.22 0.98 -21.39
N GLY A 395 -10.17 1.79 -21.41
CA GLY A 395 -10.30 3.25 -21.35
C GLY A 395 -10.90 3.84 -22.64
N TRP A 396 -10.48 3.33 -23.80
CA TRP A 396 -11.03 3.74 -25.09
C TRP A 396 -12.48 3.28 -25.28
N VAL A 397 -12.80 2.04 -24.88
CA VAL A 397 -14.18 1.52 -24.89
C VAL A 397 -15.08 2.37 -23.99
N TRP A 398 -14.62 2.76 -22.80
CA TRP A 398 -15.38 3.64 -21.90
C TRP A 398 -15.62 5.04 -22.50
N HIS A 399 -14.64 5.59 -23.22
CA HIS A 399 -14.83 6.84 -23.95
C HIS A 399 -15.85 6.74 -25.09
N LEU A 400 -15.85 5.63 -25.86
CA LEU A 400 -16.83 5.39 -26.92
C LEU A 400 -18.25 5.22 -26.38
N ILE A 401 -18.40 4.55 -25.23
CA ILE A 401 -19.72 4.39 -24.57
C ILE A 401 -20.25 5.77 -24.14
N LYS A 402 -19.39 6.63 -23.58
CA LYS A 402 -19.77 7.99 -23.18
C LYS A 402 -20.18 8.85 -24.37
N THR A 403 -19.43 8.83 -25.47
CA THR A 403 -19.77 9.64 -26.66
C THR A 403 -21.06 9.15 -27.33
N PHE A 404 -21.30 7.84 -27.38
CA PHE A 404 -22.53 7.27 -27.91
C PHE A 404 -23.76 7.69 -27.10
N PHE A 405 -23.69 7.67 -25.77
CA PHE A 405 -24.77 8.15 -24.91
C PHE A 405 -25.08 9.64 -25.11
N LEU A 406 -24.05 10.46 -25.32
CA LEU A 406 -24.20 11.90 -25.53
C LEU A 406 -24.87 12.21 -26.88
N ILE A 407 -24.56 11.44 -27.94
CA ILE A 407 -25.24 11.55 -29.23
C ILE A 407 -26.72 11.19 -29.11
N ILE A 408 -27.05 10.11 -28.39
CA ILE A 408 -28.46 9.72 -28.15
C ILE A 408 -29.22 10.82 -27.40
N LEU A 409 -28.61 11.41 -26.37
CA LEU A 409 -29.21 12.50 -25.62
C LEU A 409 -29.50 13.72 -26.51
N CYS A 410 -28.55 14.10 -27.37
CA CYS A 410 -28.73 15.18 -28.35
C CYS A 410 -29.88 14.91 -29.32
N LEU A 411 -30.02 13.67 -29.81
CA LEU A 411 -31.11 13.28 -30.70
C LEU A 411 -32.48 13.35 -30.00
N ILE A 412 -32.56 12.95 -28.73
CA ILE A 412 -33.79 13.07 -27.92
C ILE A 412 -34.17 14.54 -27.74
N VAL A 413 -33.20 15.41 -27.45
CA VAL A 413 -33.44 16.86 -27.32
C VAL A 413 -33.94 17.46 -28.63
N LEU A 414 -33.30 17.15 -29.76
CA LEU A 414 -33.75 17.61 -31.08
C LEU A 414 -35.16 17.11 -31.42
N TYR A 415 -35.48 15.87 -31.05
CA TYR A 415 -36.83 15.32 -31.23
C TYR A 415 -37.88 16.07 -30.41
N ILE A 416 -37.58 16.40 -29.14
CA ILE A 416 -38.48 17.19 -28.29
C ILE A 416 -38.66 18.62 -28.85
N ILE A 417 -37.58 19.26 -29.31
CA ILE A 417 -37.65 20.58 -29.96
C ILE A 417 -38.55 20.51 -31.20
N SER A 418 -38.43 19.47 -32.03
CA SER A 418 -39.28 19.27 -33.20
C SER A 418 -40.76 19.15 -32.84
N ILE A 419 -41.10 18.43 -31.76
CA ILE A 419 -42.48 18.35 -31.24
C ILE A 419 -42.99 19.73 -30.80
N ILE A 420 -42.17 20.49 -30.06
CA ILE A 420 -42.54 21.82 -29.58
C ILE A 420 -42.79 22.77 -30.76
N VAL A 421 -41.91 22.75 -31.77
CA VAL A 421 -42.04 23.58 -32.98
C VAL A 421 -43.32 23.21 -33.75
N ARG A 422 -43.61 21.92 -33.93
CA ARG A 422 -44.86 21.48 -34.57
C ARG A 422 -46.09 21.94 -33.80
N ALA A 423 -46.10 21.81 -32.48
CA ALA A 423 -47.19 22.28 -31.63
C ALA A 423 -47.36 23.82 -31.67
N GLN A 424 -46.26 24.57 -31.78
CA GLN A 424 -46.27 26.02 -31.93
C GLN A 424 -46.84 26.46 -33.30
N LEU A 425 -46.46 25.77 -34.38
CA LEU A 425 -46.97 26.02 -35.73
C LEU A 425 -48.47 25.73 -35.82
N GLU A 426 -48.95 24.67 -35.18
CA GLU A 426 -50.37 24.32 -35.16
C GLU A 426 -51.19 25.35 -34.38
N LYS A 427 -50.67 25.86 -33.24
CA LYS A 427 -51.26 26.99 -32.51
C LYS A 427 -51.30 28.27 -33.34
N ARG A 428 -50.30 28.55 -34.20
CA ARG A 428 -50.33 29.70 -35.12
C ARG A 428 -51.40 29.52 -36.21
N ARG A 429 -51.54 28.32 -36.79
CA ARG A 429 -52.59 28.01 -37.78
C ARG A 429 -54.00 28.18 -37.21
N LEU A 430 -54.24 27.75 -35.97
CA LEU A 430 -55.53 27.94 -35.28
C LEU A 430 -55.82 29.42 -34.97
N ARG A 431 -54.79 30.21 -34.64
CA ARG A 431 -54.91 31.66 -34.45
C ARG A 431 -55.30 32.38 -35.74
N ASN A 432 -54.70 31.98 -36.87
CA ASN A 432 -55.04 32.54 -38.18
C ASN A 432 -56.44 32.12 -38.64
N LYS A 433 -56.89 30.88 -38.38
CA LYS A 433 -58.29 30.47 -38.62
C LYS A 433 -59.29 31.29 -37.79
N ASN A 434 -58.98 31.60 -36.53
CA ASN A 434 -59.83 32.45 -35.69
C ASN A 434 -59.80 33.93 -36.08
N TYR A 435 -58.73 34.42 -36.73
CA TYR A 435 -58.66 35.76 -37.30
C TYR A 435 -59.58 35.90 -38.53
N TYR A 436 -59.61 34.91 -39.43
CA TYR A 436 -60.55 34.88 -40.55
C TYR A 436 -62.01 34.65 -40.11
N LYS A 437 -62.25 33.94 -38.99
CA LYS A 437 -63.60 33.75 -38.43
C LYS A 437 -64.15 34.97 -37.68
N ARG A 438 -63.29 35.93 -37.28
CA ARG A 438 -63.69 37.21 -36.66
C ARG A 438 -63.73 38.40 -37.63
N GLY A 439 -63.20 38.25 -38.85
CA GLY A 439 -63.24 39.26 -39.92
C GLY A 439 -64.33 39.06 -40.97
N GLY A 440 -65.19 38.04 -40.83
CA GLY A 440 -66.23 37.68 -41.80
C GLY A 440 -67.63 37.68 -41.22
N GLY A 441 -68.00 38.74 -40.49
CA GLY A 441 -69.29 38.86 -39.83
C GLY A 441 -69.63 40.29 -39.41
N ALA A 442 -69.53 41.23 -40.34
CA ALA A 442 -70.18 42.54 -40.26
C ALA A 442 -70.70 42.93 -41.65
N LEU A 443 -72.01 43.18 -41.71
CA LEU A 443 -72.84 43.68 -42.82
C LEU A 443 -73.07 42.74 -44.01
N VAL A 444 -74.32 42.32 -44.20
CA VAL A 444 -75.28 42.99 -45.12
C VAL A 444 -76.72 42.73 -44.62
N ILE A 445 -77.44 43.85 -44.38
CA ILE A 445 -78.90 44.14 -44.43
C ILE A 445 -79.86 43.20 -43.68
#